data_AF-F3FWW6-F1
#
_entry.id   AF-F3FWW6-F1
#
_cell.length_a   1.000
_cell.length_b   1.000
_cell.length_c   1.000
_cell.angle_alpha   90.00
_cell.angle_beta   90.00
_cell.angle_gamma   90.00
#
_symmetry.space_group_name_H-M   'P 1'
#
loop_
_entity.id
_entity.type
_entity.pdbx_description
1 polymer ?
#
loop_
_entity_poly.entity_id
_entity_poly.type
_entity_poly.pdbx_seq_one_letter_code
_entity_poly.pdbx_strand_id
1 'polypeptide(L)' 'TNGTVGTLAGTDGRTLTVKYEGGEKKLVVPQDVPIAYVEPGKVDQLTKGAKVVVFPADDGKSARGVAVGKGGFTPPM' A
#
# COMPACT_ATOMS: atom_id res chain seq x y z
N THR A 1 -4.18 13.02 -11.40
CA THR A 1 -4.96 13.67 -10.33
C THR A 1 -4.40 13.22 -9.00
N ASN A 2 -3.53 14.01 -8.38
CA ASN A 2 -2.96 13.66 -7.08
C ASN A 2 -3.47 14.69 -6.07
N GLY A 3 -4.61 14.39 -5.45
CA GLY A 3 -5.12 15.12 -4.30
C GLY A 3 -4.82 14.32 -3.04
N THR A 4 -4.40 14.98 -1.98
CA THR A 4 -4.22 14.36 -0.67
C THR A 4 -5.58 13.86 -0.20
N VAL A 5 -5.75 12.55 -0.16
CA VAL A 5 -6.86 11.90 0.53
C VAL A 5 -6.67 12.19 2.01
N GLY A 6 -7.60 12.90 2.64
CA GLY A 6 -7.56 13.18 4.08
C GLY A 6 -7.95 11.94 4.89
N THR A 7 -8.68 12.14 5.97
CA THR A 7 -9.01 11.05 6.90
C THR A 7 -10.10 10.14 6.36
N LEU A 8 -9.93 8.82 6.51
CA LEU A 8 -11.01 7.84 6.36
C LEU A 8 -12.03 8.06 7.50
N ALA A 9 -13.22 8.54 7.16
CA ALA A 9 -14.26 8.85 8.16
C ALA A 9 -15.07 7.61 8.59
N GLY A 10 -15.04 6.53 7.80
CA GLY A 10 -15.70 5.27 8.10
C GLY A 10 -15.73 4.33 6.90
N THR A 11 -16.07 3.07 7.16
CA THR A 11 -16.26 2.03 6.15
C THR A 11 -17.62 1.38 6.33
N ASP A 12 -18.37 1.23 5.24
CA ASP A 12 -19.58 0.41 5.19
C ASP A 12 -19.44 -0.59 4.02
N GLY A 13 -19.13 -1.84 4.36
CA GLY A 13 -18.70 -2.84 3.39
C GLY A 13 -17.49 -2.37 2.58
N ARG A 14 -17.68 -2.16 1.27
CA ARG A 14 -16.65 -1.67 0.33
C ARG A 14 -16.86 -0.20 -0.04
N THR A 15 -17.62 0.54 0.77
CA THR A 15 -17.78 1.99 0.64
C THR A 15 -16.84 2.72 1.61
N LEU A 16 -16.02 3.63 1.09
CA LEU A 16 -15.13 4.50 1.85
C LEU A 16 -15.70 5.91 1.88
N THR A 17 -15.73 6.53 3.06
CA THR A 17 -16.00 7.96 3.19
C THR A 17 -14.68 8.70 3.39
N VAL A 18 -14.34 9.58 2.44
CA VAL A 18 -13.09 10.34 2.43
C VAL A 18 -13.39 11.81 2.63
N LYS A 19 -12.68 12.43 3.58
CA LYS A 19 -12.63 13.88 3.72
C LYS A 19 -11.42 14.43 2.98
N TYR A 20 -11.58 15.56 2.29
CA TYR A 20 -10.50 16.28 1.62
C TYR A 20 -10.78 17.79 1.68
N GLU A 21 -9.81 18.60 1.24
CA GLU A 21 -9.98 20.06 1.25
C GLU A 21 -11.18 20.47 0.38
N GLY A 22 -12.20 21.04 1.03
CA GLY A 22 -13.44 21.47 0.37
C GLY A 22 -14.62 20.50 0.47
N GLY A 23 -14.50 19.33 1.10
CA GLY A 23 -15.67 18.49 1.37
C GLY A 23 -15.43 17.03 1.71
N GLU A 24 -16.50 16.24 1.60
CA GLU A 24 -16.52 14.80 1.86
C GLU A 24 -17.05 14.06 0.62
N LYS A 25 -16.50 12.88 0.32
CA LYS A 25 -16.95 12.03 -0.78
C LYS A 25 -17.06 10.57 -0.36
N LYS A 26 -18.13 9.92 -0.80
CA LYS A 26 -18.30 8.46 -0.72
C LYS A 26 -17.74 7.80 -1.97
N LEU A 27 -16.94 6.77 -1.79
CA LEU A 27 -16.29 6.00 -2.84
C LEU A 27 -16.66 4.53 -2.67
N VAL A 28 -17.22 3.91 -3.71
CA VAL A 28 -17.42 2.45 -3.72
C VAL A 28 -16.19 1.81 -4.34
N VAL A 29 -15.56 0.88 -3.63
CA VAL A 29 -14.45 0.05 -4.12
C VAL A 29 -15.05 -1.15 -4.87
N PRO A 30 -14.76 -1.35 -6.17
CA PRO A 30 -15.20 -2.49 -6.99
C PRO A 30 -14.54 -3.83 -6.63
N GLN A 31 -15.23 -4.97 -6.80
CA GLN A 31 -14.84 -6.30 -6.25
C GLN A 31 -13.48 -6.80 -6.73
N ASP A 32 -13.12 -6.43 -7.94
CA ASP A 32 -11.88 -6.74 -8.63
C ASP A 32 -10.70 -5.84 -8.24
N VAL A 33 -10.91 -4.79 -7.42
CA VAL A 33 -9.82 -3.95 -6.96
C VAL A 33 -8.94 -4.72 -5.96
N PRO A 34 -7.63 -4.91 -6.26
CA PRO A 34 -6.71 -5.57 -5.35
C PRO A 34 -6.43 -4.69 -4.13
N ILE A 35 -6.43 -5.31 -2.95
CA ILE A 35 -6.04 -4.64 -1.70
C ILE A 35 -4.55 -4.89 -1.49
N ALA A 36 -3.77 -3.81 -1.50
CA ALA A 36 -2.38 -3.86 -1.08
C ALA A 36 -2.29 -3.68 0.42
N TYR A 37 -1.65 -4.63 1.12
CA TYR A 37 -1.34 -4.52 2.53
C TYR A 37 0.01 -5.17 2.82
N VAL A 38 0.62 -4.78 3.94
CA VAL A 38 1.91 -5.34 4.39
C VAL A 38 1.65 -6.26 5.58
N GLU A 39 2.28 -7.43 5.56
CA GLU A 39 2.29 -8.41 6.66
C GLU A 39 3.74 -8.73 7.06
N PRO A 40 3.98 -9.27 8.28
CA PRO A 40 5.32 -9.70 8.69
C PRO A 40 5.92 -10.69 7.68
N GLY A 41 7.06 -10.32 7.11
CA GLY A 41 7.78 -11.13 6.14
C GLY A 41 8.83 -12.04 6.77
N LYS A 42 9.37 -12.95 5.96
CA LYS A 42 10.54 -13.77 6.26
C LYS A 42 11.62 -13.52 5.22
N VAL A 43 12.89 -13.67 5.63
CA VAL A 43 14.04 -13.39 4.76
C VAL A 43 14.08 -14.29 3.52
N ASP A 44 13.61 -15.53 3.63
CA ASP A 44 13.53 -16.50 2.53
C ASP A 44 12.55 -16.12 1.41
N GLN A 45 11.65 -15.16 1.65
CA GLN A 45 10.75 -14.63 0.63
C GLN A 45 11.48 -13.72 -0.37
N LEU A 46 12.62 -13.13 0.03
CA LEU A 46 13.45 -12.30 -0.84
C LEU A 46 14.26 -13.20 -1.79
N THR A 47 13.66 -13.50 -2.93
CA THR A 47 14.23 -14.38 -3.97
C THR A 47 14.57 -13.60 -5.23
N LYS A 48 15.43 -14.18 -6.08
CA LYS A 48 15.76 -13.59 -7.37
C LYS A 48 14.49 -13.40 -8.22
N GLY A 49 14.29 -12.18 -8.71
CA GLY A 49 13.13 -11.82 -9.54
C GLY A 49 11.90 -11.37 -8.76
N ALA A 50 11.92 -11.40 -7.42
CA ALA A 50 10.85 -10.82 -6.63
C ALA A 50 10.75 -9.30 -6.86
N LYS A 51 9.53 -8.80 -7.02
CA LYS A 51 9.25 -7.36 -7.06
C LYS A 51 9.30 -6.81 -5.64
N VAL A 52 10.04 -5.75 -5.43
CA VAL A 52 10.29 -5.23 -4.08
C VAL A 52 10.13 -3.72 -4.02
N VAL A 53 9.77 -3.26 -2.83
CA VAL A 53 9.96 -1.86 -2.41
C VAL A 53 11.02 -1.88 -1.31
N VAL A 54 12.08 -1.09 -1.52
CA VAL A 54 13.18 -0.96 -0.59
C VAL A 54 12.95 0.30 0.24
N PHE A 55 12.99 0.16 1.56
CA PHE A 55 13.03 1.29 2.48
C PHE A 55 14.49 1.50 2.89
N PRO A 56 15.19 2.48 2.30
CA PRO A 56 16.60 2.70 2.62
C PRO A 56 16.78 3.14 4.07
N ALA A 57 17.92 2.76 4.65
CA ALA A 57 18.42 3.34 5.90
C ALA A 57 19.27 4.58 5.60
N ASP A 58 19.56 5.36 6.65
CA ASP A 58 20.28 6.64 6.53
C ASP A 58 21.74 6.50 6.08
N ASP A 59 22.33 5.31 6.24
CA ASP A 59 23.72 5.01 5.84
C ASP A 59 23.91 4.92 4.31
N GLY A 60 22.82 4.94 3.54
CA GLY A 60 22.81 4.82 2.09
C GLY A 60 23.29 3.47 1.55
N LYS A 61 23.45 2.46 2.42
CA LYS A 61 24.01 1.14 2.07
C LYS A 61 23.15 -0.03 2.55
N SER A 62 22.36 0.17 3.59
CA SER A 62 21.46 -0.83 4.14
C SER A 62 19.99 -0.41 3.94
N ALA A 63 19.10 -1.39 4.14
CA ALA A 63 17.67 -1.17 4.14
C ALA A 63 17.14 -1.39 5.54
N ARG A 64 16.33 -0.45 6.05
CA ARG A 64 15.58 -0.64 7.29
C ARG A 64 14.44 -1.65 7.15
N GLY A 65 14.06 -1.94 5.90
CA GLY A 65 13.07 -2.95 5.57
C GLY A 65 12.92 -3.12 4.06
N VAL A 66 12.38 -4.27 3.66
CA VAL A 66 12.04 -4.58 2.27
C VAL A 66 10.65 -5.19 2.25
N ALA A 67 9.74 -4.58 1.50
CA ALA A 67 8.45 -5.20 1.21
C ALA A 67 8.59 -6.05 -0.06
N VAL A 68 8.27 -7.33 0.04
CA VAL A 68 8.37 -8.28 -1.06
C VAL A 68 6.97 -8.58 -1.61
N GLY A 69 6.83 -8.50 -2.93
CA GLY A 69 5.60 -8.86 -3.65
C GLY A 69 5.27 -10.34 -3.51
N LYS A 70 4.32 -10.67 -2.64
CA LYS A 70 3.83 -12.05 -2.45
C LYS A 70 3.08 -12.54 -3.69
N GLY A 71 3.39 -13.75 -4.16
CA GLY A 71 2.66 -14.38 -5.27
C GLY A 71 2.72 -13.61 -6.61
N GLY A 72 3.80 -12.87 -6.85
CA GLY A 72 3.97 -12.07 -8.08
C GLY A 72 3.27 -10.70 -8.07
N PHE A 73 2.64 -10.35 -6.95
CA PHE A 73 2.08 -9.02 -6.72
C PHE A 73 3.16 -7.93 -6.89
N THR A 74 2.84 -6.83 -7.57
CA THR A 74 3.72 -5.65 -7.62
C THR A 74 3.34 -4.74 -6.46
N PRO A 75 4.22 -4.55 -5.45
CA PRO A 75 3.91 -3.61 -4.38
C PRO A 75 3.72 -2.18 -4.94
N PRO A 76 2.76 -1.39 -4.42
CA PRO A 76 2.34 -0.12 -5.04
C PRO A 76 3.17 1.12 -4.62
N MET A 77 4.47 0.98 -4.30
CA MET A 77 5.34 2.11 -3.95
C MET A 77 6.58 2.19 -4.83
#